data_AF-A0A438H7J9-F1
#
_entry.id   AF-A0A438H7J9-F1
#
_cell.length_a   1.000
_cell.length_b   1.000
_cell.length_c   1.000
_cell.angle_alpha   90.00
_cell.angle_beta   90.00
_cell.angle_gamma   90.00
#
_symmetry.space_group_name_H-M   'P 1'
#
loop_
_entity.id
_entity.type
_entity.pdbx_description
1 polymer ?
#
loop_
_entity_poly.entity_id
_entity_poly.type
_entity_poly.pdbx_seq_one_letter_code
_entity_poly.pdbx_strand_id
1 'polypeptide(L)'
;MNATFIALVQKKSRTSRISNYRSISLVISLYKIIAKVLSGHLCKVLQDTIYLTQGAFVEGRQILDTVLIANEVVDEKRRFREEGVVFKIDFEKVYDHVD
;
A
#
# COMPACT_ATOMS: atom_id res chain seq x y z
N MET A 1 30.85 -7.51 2.91
CA MET A 1 30.04 -8.00 4.05
C MET A 1 28.70 -7.27 4.05
N ASN A 2 27.73 -7.72 3.25
CA ASN A 2 26.33 -7.27 3.39
C ASN A 2 25.50 -8.54 3.52
N ALA A 3 25.37 -9.05 4.74
CA ALA A 3 24.50 -10.16 5.04
C ALA A 3 23.10 -9.60 5.34
N THR A 4 22.12 -9.98 4.54
CA THR A 4 20.72 -9.62 4.75
C THR A 4 19.99 -10.84 5.29
N PHE A 5 19.43 -10.73 6.49
CA PHE A 5 18.63 -11.80 7.07
C PHE A 5 17.20 -11.72 6.52
N ILE A 6 16.66 -12.82 6.01
CA ILE A 6 15.29 -12.87 5.48
C ILE A 6 14.43 -13.65 6.48
N ALA A 7 13.45 -12.98 7.08
CA ALA A 7 12.42 -13.62 7.88
C ALA A 7 11.19 -13.95 7.03
N LEU A 8 10.64 -15.15 7.17
CA LEU A 8 9.39 -15.54 6.52
C LEU A 8 8.23 -15.43 7.52
N VAL A 9 7.28 -14.53 7.24
CA VAL A 9 6.09 -14.32 8.07
C VAL A 9 4.86 -14.88 7.37
N GLN A 10 4.08 -15.72 8.07
CA GLN A 10 2.84 -16.27 7.51
C GLN A 10 1.80 -15.17 7.27
N LYS A 11 1.24 -15.11 6.06
CA LYS A 11 0.11 -14.23 5.70
C LYS A 11 -1.23 -14.80 6.15
N LYS A 12 -1.34 -16.14 6.27
CA LYS A 12 -2.58 -16.87 6.59
C LYS A 12 -2.26 -18.05 7.51
N SER A 13 -3.11 -18.29 8.51
CA SER A 13 -2.86 -19.26 9.60
C SER A 13 -3.00 -20.74 9.24
N ARG A 14 -3.52 -21.09 8.06
CA ARG A 14 -3.94 -22.48 7.73
C ARG A 14 -3.42 -23.04 6.41
N THR A 15 -2.31 -22.53 5.89
CA THR A 15 -1.78 -22.97 4.59
C THR A 15 -0.26 -23.08 4.61
N SER A 16 0.28 -24.27 4.33
CA SER A 16 1.73 -24.56 4.33
C SER A 16 2.46 -24.23 3.00
N ARG A 17 1.76 -23.66 2.00
CA ARG A 17 2.41 -23.27 0.73
C ARG A 17 3.33 -22.07 0.93
N ILE A 18 4.52 -22.13 0.31
CA ILE A 18 5.54 -21.07 0.36
C ILE A 18 5.01 -19.70 -0.10
N SER A 19 4.07 -19.66 -1.04
CA SER A 19 3.43 -18.42 -1.53
C SER A 19 2.59 -17.68 -0.46
N ASN A 20 2.24 -18.34 0.65
CA ASN A 20 1.53 -17.72 1.77
C ASN A 20 2.47 -17.10 2.80
N TYR A 21 3.77 -17.08 2.56
CA TYR A 21 4.72 -16.37 3.38
C TYR A 21 5.08 -15.03 2.71
N ARG A 22 5.16 -13.98 3.52
CA ARG A 22 5.78 -12.71 3.14
C ARG A 22 7.22 -12.73 3.64
N SER A 23 8.18 -12.57 2.73
CA SER A 23 9.57 -12.31 3.09
C SER A 23 9.70 -10.90 3.65
N ILE A 24 10.43 -10.77 4.76
CA ILE A 24 10.82 -9.50 5.35
C ILE A 24 12.33 -9.46 5.38
N SER A 25 12.89 -8.49 4.66
CA SER A 25 14.33 -8.22 4.68
C SER A 25 14.70 -7.45 5.95
N LEU A 26 15.48 -8.09 6.83
CA LEU A 26 16.01 -7.50 8.04
C LEU A 26 17.39 -6.94 7.76
N VAL A 27 17.40 -5.70 7.27
CA VAL A 27 18.61 -4.91 7.01
C VAL A 27 19.14 -4.23 8.27
N ILE A 28 20.45 -3.92 8.27
CA ILE A 28 21.15 -3.23 9.36
C ILE A 28 20.48 -1.87 9.64
N SER A 29 20.48 -1.42 10.90
CA SER A 29 19.85 -0.17 11.37
C SER A 29 20.23 1.06 10.56
N LEU A 30 21.48 1.15 10.07
CA LEU A 30 21.94 2.26 9.23
C LEU A 30 21.08 2.46 7.98
N TYR A 31 20.74 1.38 7.26
CA TYR A 31 19.87 1.46 6.09
C TYR A 31 18.47 1.98 6.44
N LYS A 32 17.94 1.57 7.62
CA LYS A 32 16.64 2.05 8.10
C LYS A 32 16.67 3.54 8.43
N ILE A 33 17.77 4.03 9.00
CA ILE A 33 17.96 5.46 9.30
C ILE A 33 17.97 6.27 7.99
N ILE A 34 18.78 5.86 7.02
CA ILE A 34 18.87 6.52 5.71
C ILE A 34 17.49 6.53 5.02
N ALA A 35 16.81 5.37 4.97
CA ALA A 35 15.47 5.26 4.41
C ALA A 35 14.47 6.19 5.11
N LYS A 36 14.55 6.32 6.44
CA LYS A 36 13.67 7.23 7.20
C LYS A 36 13.91 8.69 6.85
N VAL A 37 15.18 9.13 6.76
CA VAL A 37 15.53 10.49 6.35
C VAL A 37 15.00 10.79 4.94
N LEU A 38 15.21 9.87 3.99
CA LEU A 38 14.71 10.02 2.62
C LEU A 38 13.18 10.08 2.58
N SER A 39 12.49 9.20 3.33
CA SER A 39 11.02 9.20 3.37
C SER A 39 10.45 10.51 3.91
N GLY A 40 11.09 11.11 4.92
CA GLY A 40 10.68 12.42 5.44
C GLY A 40 10.87 13.56 4.43
N HIS A 41 11.90 13.49 3.58
CA HIS A 41 12.08 14.47 2.52
C HIS A 41 11.06 14.28 1.39
N LEU A 42 10.85 13.04 0.95
CA LEU A 42 9.87 12.70 -0.09
C LEU A 42 8.43 13.04 0.33
N CYS A 43 8.09 12.88 1.62
CA CYS A 43 6.75 13.20 2.12
C CYS A 43 6.36 14.66 1.85
N LYS A 44 7.32 15.59 1.85
CA LYS A 44 7.08 17.02 1.62
C LYS A 44 6.61 17.32 0.21
N VAL A 45 7.10 16.57 -0.79
CA VAL A 45 6.74 16.75 -2.20
C VAL A 45 5.60 15.83 -2.63
N LEU A 46 5.37 14.74 -1.88
CA LEU A 46 4.33 13.76 -2.17
C LEU A 46 2.94 14.40 -2.16
N GLN A 47 2.67 15.37 -1.28
CA GLN A 47 1.38 16.04 -1.19
C GLN A 47 0.98 16.76 -2.50
N ASP A 48 1.96 17.33 -3.20
CA ASP A 48 1.74 18.05 -4.46
C ASP A 48 1.81 17.14 -5.70
N THR A 49 2.33 15.92 -5.54
CA THR A 49 2.59 15.00 -6.67
C THR A 49 1.50 13.94 -6.83
N ILE A 50 0.80 13.59 -5.75
CA ILE A 50 -0.21 12.51 -5.77
C ILE A 50 -1.63 13.04 -5.95
N TYR A 51 -2.49 12.19 -6.52
CA TYR A 51 -3.90 12.53 -6.70
C TYR A 51 -4.66 12.55 -5.37
N LEU A 52 -5.74 13.34 -5.29
CA LEU A 52 -6.53 13.52 -4.07
C LEU A 52 -7.18 12.22 -3.57
N THR A 53 -7.52 11.30 -4.47
CA THR A 53 -8.16 10.01 -4.14
C THR A 53 -7.17 8.93 -3.67
N GLN A 54 -5.85 9.19 -3.70
CA GLN A 54 -4.85 8.26 -3.20
C GLN A 54 -4.81 8.29 -1.67
N GLY A 55 -5.55 7.39 -1.00
CA GLY A 55 -5.73 7.44 0.45
C GLY A 55 -4.69 6.70 1.30
N ALA A 56 -4.00 5.70 0.76
CA ALA A 56 -3.09 4.86 1.54
C ALA A 56 -1.66 5.42 1.57
N PHE A 57 -0.99 5.29 2.73
CA PHE A 57 0.41 5.69 2.95
C PHE A 57 0.70 7.18 2.73
N VAL A 58 -0.31 8.05 2.88
CA VAL A 58 -0.18 9.50 2.79
C VAL A 58 -0.42 10.11 4.16
N GLU A 59 0.46 11.00 4.59
CA GLU A 59 0.28 11.73 5.85
C GLU A 59 -1.02 12.55 5.82
N GLY A 60 -1.79 12.47 6.91
CA GLY A 60 -3.05 13.21 7.05
C GLY A 60 -4.27 12.60 6.34
N ARG A 61 -4.12 11.47 5.63
CA ARG A 61 -5.25 10.75 5.01
C ARG A 61 -5.59 9.47 5.77
N GLN A 62 -6.87 9.23 6.01
CA GLN A 62 -7.36 8.04 6.69
C GLN A 62 -7.99 7.05 5.70
N ILE A 63 -7.95 5.76 6.04
CA ILE A 63 -8.60 4.72 5.22
C ILE A 63 -10.11 4.96 5.07
N LEU A 64 -10.73 5.55 6.10
CA LEU A 64 -12.15 5.88 6.11
C LEU A 64 -12.51 6.94 5.08
N ASP A 65 -11.63 7.88 4.78
CA ASP A 65 -11.86 8.91 3.74
C ASP A 65 -12.06 8.25 2.38
N THR A 66 -11.25 7.23 2.06
CA THR A 66 -11.38 6.48 0.80
C THR A 66 -12.67 5.67 0.75
N VAL A 67 -13.09 5.08 1.88
CA VAL A 67 -14.35 4.34 1.97
C VAL A 67 -15.56 5.27 1.79
N LEU A 68 -15.50 6.49 2.36
CA LEU A 68 -16.55 7.49 2.24
C LEU A 68 -16.72 7.93 0.78
N ILE A 69 -15.62 8.30 0.11
CA ILE A 69 -15.63 8.68 -1.32
C ILE A 69 -16.23 7.55 -2.17
N ALA A 70 -15.83 6.30 -1.93
CA ALA A 70 -16.37 5.16 -2.66
C ALA A 70 -17.88 4.97 -2.44
N ASN A 71 -18.35 5.17 -1.20
CA ASN A 71 -19.78 5.09 -0.89
C ASN A 71 -20.58 6.21 -1.57
N GLU A 72 -20.06 7.44 -1.62
CA GLU A 72 -20.70 8.56 -2.30
C GLU A 72 -20.85 8.31 -3.80
N VAL A 73 -19.81 7.79 -4.46
CA VAL A 73 -19.86 7.44 -5.89
C VAL A 73 -20.93 6.37 -6.17
N VAL A 74 -21.05 5.37 -5.29
CA VAL A 74 -22.08 4.32 -5.42
C VAL A 74 -23.48 4.89 -5.18
N ASP A 75 -23.66 5.75 -4.17
CA ASP A 75 -24.94 6.39 -3.89
C ASP A 75 -25.39 7.30 -5.04
N GLU A 76 -24.47 8.07 -5.61
CA GLU A 76 -24.73 8.92 -6.77
C GLU A 76 -25.26 8.11 -7.96
N LYS A 77 -24.55 7.03 -8.34
CA LYS A 77 -24.97 6.14 -9.44
C LYS A 77 -26.34 5.53 -9.18
N ARG A 78 -26.65 5.15 -7.94
CA ARG A 78 -27.97 4.65 -7.54
C ARG A 78 -29.06 5.70 -7.70
N ARG A 79 -28.80 6.96 -7.31
CA ARG A 79 -29.76 8.06 -7.44
C ARG A 79 -30.11 8.35 -8.91
N PHE A 80 -29.11 8.33 -9.79
CA PHE A 80 -29.32 8.55 -11.22
C PHE A 80 -29.82 7.29 -11.97
N ARG A 81 -29.94 6.15 -11.28
CA ARG A 81 -30.30 4.85 -11.87
C ARG A 81 -29.39 4.46 -13.04
N GLU A 82 -28.12 4.85 -12.93
CA GLU A 82 -27.11 4.51 -13.92
C GLU A 82 -26.44 3.19 -13.57
N GLU A 83 -26.23 2.37 -14.59
CA GLU A 83 -25.39 1.18 -14.45
C GLU A 83 -23.92 1.58 -14.27
N GLY A 84 -23.19 0.79 -13.49
CA GLY A 84 -21.78 1.03 -13.22
C GLY A 84 -21.05 -0.27 -12.94
N VAL A 85 -19.74 -0.25 -13.21
CA VAL A 85 -18.84 -1.39 -12.97
C VAL A 85 -17.73 -0.95 -12.02
N VAL A 86 -17.42 -1.80 -11.04
CA VAL A 86 -16.30 -1.58 -10.12
C VAL A 86 -15.16 -2.50 -10.51
N PHE A 87 -14.03 -1.92 -10.88
CA PHE A 87 -12.79 -2.65 -11.14
C PHE A 87 -11.95 -2.70 -9.87
N LYS A 88 -11.85 -3.89 -9.26
CA LYS A 88 -10.95 -4.12 -8.14
C LYS A 88 -9.67 -4.78 -8.66
N ILE A 89 -8.58 -4.03 -8.66
CA ILE A 89 -7.26 -4.47 -9.12
C ILE A 89 -6.36 -4.64 -7.88
N ASP A 90 -5.66 -5.77 -7.80
CA ASP A 90 -4.65 -6.05 -6.78
C ASP A 90 -3.38 -6.58 -7.46
N PHE A 91 -2.22 -6.16 -6.97
CA PHE A 91 -0.93 -6.50 -7.57
C PHE A 91 -0.22 -7.55 -6.70
N GLU A 92 0.18 -8.66 -7.32
CA GLU A 92 0.93 -9.69 -6.61
C GLU A 92 2.36 -9.20 -6.30
N LYS A 93 2.74 -9.23 -5.02
CA LYS A 93 4.10 -8.91 -4.55
C LYS A 93 4.62 -7.58 -5.13
N VAL A 94 3.87 -6.49 -4.93
CA VAL A 94 4.19 -5.14 -5.43
C VAL A 94 5.64 -4.68 -5.25
N TYR A 95 6.29 -5.07 -4.15
CA TYR A 95 7.66 -4.64 -3.83
C TYR A 95 8.74 -5.48 -4.52
N ASP A 96 8.38 -6.65 -5.07
CA ASP A 96 9.31 -7.56 -5.75
C ASP A 96 9.35 -7.28 -7.27
N HIS A 97 8.38 -6.52 -7.79
CA HIS A 97 8.18 -6.26 -9.23
C HIS A 97 8.32 -4.77 -9.60
N VAL A 98 9.07 -3.99 -8.81
CA VAL A 98 9.39 -2.61 -9.15
C VAL A 98 10.63 -2.59 -10.04
N ASP A 99 10.46 -2.21 -11.32
CA ASP A 99 11.55 -1.92 -12.26
C ASP A 99 11.91 -0.42 -12.27
#